data_AF-A0A4Y3KHN1-F1
#
_entry.id   AF-A0A4Y3KHN1-F1
#
_cell.length_a   1.000
_cell.length_b   1.000
_cell.length_c   1.000
_cell.angle_alpha   90.00
_cell.angle_beta   90.00
_cell.angle_gamma   90.00
#
_symmetry.space_group_name_H-M   'P 1'
#
loop_
_entity.id
_entity.type
_entity.pdbx_description
1 polymer ?
#
loop_
_entity_poly.entity_id
_entity_poly.type
_entity_poly.pdbx_seq_one_letter_code
_entity_poly.pdbx_strand_id
1 'polypeptide(L)'
;MQPLTPQTFVRAFLAFLLGVVIGALGTVVHRGLPPWGLLAALALVLAATVMVRAWGGWAAYVGIAGGVFLAVQVLTQTGPGGDVLIPAGDNVNSPWLGGAWIGGSILVLVLGALAPRRWFDDTPRPPRPPRASESTDGAA
;
A
#
# COMPACT_ATOMS: atom_id res chain seq x y z
N MET A 1 -4.88 18.53 8.39
CA MET A 1 -4.50 18.24 6.99
C MET A 1 -3.02 18.55 6.86
N GLN A 2 -2.22 17.75 6.13
CA GLN A 2 -0.78 18.04 5.97
C GLN A 2 -0.62 19.35 5.17
N PRO A 3 0.30 20.26 5.55
CA PRO A 3 0.58 21.44 4.76
C PRO A 3 1.11 21.05 3.38
N LEU A 4 0.63 21.74 2.35
CA LEU A 4 1.04 21.54 0.95
C LEU A 4 2.41 22.17 0.73
N THR A 5 3.46 21.47 1.17
CA THR A 5 4.85 21.90 0.99
C THR A 5 5.46 21.23 -0.24
N PRO A 6 6.51 21.81 -0.85
CA PRO A 6 7.25 21.17 -1.95
C PRO A 6 7.73 19.75 -1.59
N GLN A 7 8.16 19.54 -0.36
CA GLN A 7 8.58 18.22 0.13
C GLN A 7 7.43 17.20 0.13
N THR A 8 6.20 17.63 0.43
CA THR A 8 5.01 16.78 0.36
C THR A 8 4.76 16.31 -1.08
N PHE A 9 4.92 17.20 -2.07
CA PHE A 9 4.79 16.85 -3.48
C PHE A 9 5.87 15.87 -3.94
N VAL A 10 7.13 16.10 -3.55
CA VAL A 10 8.24 15.18 -3.87
C VAL A 10 7.97 13.79 -3.30
N ARG A 11 7.54 13.69 -2.04
CA ARG A 11 7.18 12.40 -1.42
C ARG A 11 6.01 11.72 -2.15
N ALA A 12 5.00 12.48 -2.56
CA ALA A 12 3.87 11.95 -3.33
C ALA A 12 4.29 11.45 -4.71
N PHE A 13 5.14 12.19 -5.40
CA PHE A 13 5.66 11.82 -6.70
C PHE A 13 6.55 10.57 -6.63
N LEU A 14 7.46 10.49 -5.66
CA LEU A 14 8.30 9.30 -5.45
C LEU A 14 7.46 8.08 -5.08
N ALA A 15 6.43 8.25 -4.23
CA ALA A 15 5.50 7.19 -3.90
C ALA A 15 4.69 6.73 -5.12
N PHE A 16 4.31 7.66 -6.01
CA PHE A 16 3.67 7.34 -7.28
C PHE A 16 4.58 6.51 -8.18
N LEU A 17 5.84 6.91 -8.38
CA LEU A 17 6.80 6.13 -9.17
C LEU A 17 7.02 4.73 -8.57
N LEU A 18 7.12 4.63 -7.25
CA LEU A 18 7.19 3.34 -6.55
C LEU A 18 5.94 2.49 -6.82
N GLY A 19 4.76 3.11 -6.80
CA GLY A 19 3.50 2.44 -7.14
C GLY A 19 3.49 1.90 -8.56
N VAL A 20 4.01 2.66 -9.54
CA VAL A 20 4.14 2.19 -10.93
C VAL A 20 5.03 0.96 -11.02
N VAL A 21 6.20 0.99 -10.37
CA VAL A 21 7.15 -0.14 -10.34
C VAL A 21 6.50 -1.38 -9.70
N ILE A 22 5.82 -1.20 -8.57
CA ILE A 22 5.16 -2.30 -7.86
C ILE A 22 4.00 -2.87 -8.67
N GLY A 23 3.19 -2.03 -9.32
CA GLY A 23 2.10 -2.48 -10.18
C GLY A 23 2.61 -3.29 -11.37
N ALA A 24 3.71 -2.86 -11.99
CA ALA A 24 4.36 -3.60 -13.06
C ALA A 24 4.94 -4.95 -12.57
N LEU A 25 5.68 -4.95 -11.45
CA LEU A 25 6.22 -6.18 -10.86
C LEU A 25 5.13 -7.16 -10.45
N GLY A 26 4.08 -6.69 -9.78
CA GLY A 26 2.93 -7.52 -9.40
C GLY A 26 2.24 -8.13 -10.61
N THR A 27 2.16 -7.39 -11.72
CA THR A 27 1.64 -7.90 -12.99
C THR A 27 2.52 -9.02 -13.58
N VAL A 28 3.83 -8.98 -13.39
CA VAL A 28 4.70 -10.11 -13.81
C VAL A 28 4.57 -11.30 -12.86
N VAL A 29 4.56 -11.04 -11.55
CA VAL A 29 4.64 -12.08 -10.52
C VAL A 29 3.31 -12.84 -10.35
N HIS A 30 2.16 -12.18 -10.49
CA HIS A 30 0.85 -12.81 -10.20
C HIS A 30 0.57 -14.06 -11.06
N ARG A 31 1.14 -14.09 -12.28
CA ARG A 31 0.99 -15.21 -13.22
C ARG A 31 2.08 -16.28 -13.11
N GLY A 32 3.19 -16.00 -12.45
CA GLY A 32 4.38 -16.86 -12.47
C GLY A 32 4.22 -18.17 -11.69
N LEU A 33 3.47 -18.13 -10.57
CA LEU A 33 3.25 -19.31 -9.72
C LEU A 33 1.86 -19.27 -9.05
N PRO A 34 0.77 -19.59 -9.75
CA PRO A 34 -0.56 -19.56 -9.14
C PRO A 34 -0.73 -20.59 -8.00
N PRO A 35 -1.41 -20.26 -6.89
CA PRO A 35 -1.94 -18.94 -6.48
C PRO A 35 -0.91 -18.06 -5.74
N TRP A 36 0.27 -18.60 -5.44
CA TRP A 36 1.28 -17.96 -4.59
C TRP A 36 1.83 -16.65 -5.15
N GLY A 37 1.99 -16.55 -6.47
CA GLY A 37 2.40 -15.33 -7.15
C GLY A 37 1.39 -14.20 -6.95
N LEU A 38 0.09 -14.51 -7.02
CA LEU A 38 -0.97 -13.53 -6.75
C LEU A 38 -0.91 -13.07 -5.29
N LEU A 39 -0.80 -14.01 -4.35
CA LEU A 39 -0.69 -13.67 -2.92
C LEU A 39 0.54 -12.82 -2.61
N ALA A 40 1.70 -13.16 -3.20
CA ALA A 40 2.93 -12.40 -3.06
C ALA A 40 2.81 -10.99 -3.66
N ALA A 41 2.17 -10.85 -4.83
CA ALA A 41 1.92 -9.56 -5.46
C ALA A 41 1.00 -8.67 -4.60
N LEU A 42 -0.09 -9.23 -4.06
CA LEU A 42 -1.00 -8.51 -3.17
C LEU A 42 -0.33 -8.12 -1.84
N ALA A 43 0.47 -9.02 -1.27
CA ALA A 43 1.25 -8.76 -0.07
C ALA A 43 2.28 -7.65 -0.29
N LEU A 44 2.91 -7.60 -1.47
CA LEU A 44 3.85 -6.53 -1.84
C LEU A 44 3.14 -5.18 -1.91
N VAL A 45 1.97 -5.09 -2.55
CA VAL A 45 1.16 -3.86 -2.59
C VAL A 45 0.78 -3.43 -1.17
N LEU A 46 0.33 -4.36 -0.33
CA LEU A 46 -0.05 -4.07 1.06
C LEU A 46 1.16 -3.54 1.86
N ALA A 47 2.29 -4.23 1.80
CA ALA A 47 3.49 -3.86 2.54
C ALA A 47 3.99 -2.47 2.12
N ALA A 48 4.05 -2.20 0.81
CA ALA A 48 4.50 -0.91 0.31
C ALA A 48 3.53 0.23 0.65
N THR A 49 2.22 -0.02 0.57
CA THR A 49 1.21 0.99 0.93
C THR A 49 1.25 1.31 2.42
N VAL A 50 1.39 0.30 3.29
CA VAL A 50 1.61 0.49 4.75
C VAL A 50 2.89 1.29 5.02
N MET A 51 4.00 0.94 4.37
CA MET A 51 5.27 1.66 4.51
C MET A 51 5.14 3.13 4.10
N VAL A 52 4.57 3.39 2.92
CA VAL A 52 4.36 4.77 2.42
C VAL A 52 3.39 5.55 3.31
N ARG A 53 2.35 4.88 3.84
CA ARG A 53 1.38 5.46 4.77
C ARG A 53 2.06 5.90 6.07
N ALA A 54 2.94 5.06 6.62
CA ALA A 54 3.68 5.34 7.84
C ALA A 54 4.61 6.55 7.68
N TRP A 55 5.38 6.61 6.60
CA TRP A 55 6.46 7.60 6.47
C TRP A 55 6.06 8.89 5.73
N GLY A 56 5.17 8.77 4.76
CA GLY A 56 4.82 9.85 3.83
C GLY A 56 3.46 10.51 4.11
N GLY A 57 2.63 9.91 4.95
CA GLY A 57 1.28 10.39 5.26
C GLY A 57 0.30 10.20 4.10
N TRP A 58 -0.72 11.06 4.02
CA TRP A 58 -1.84 10.87 3.08
C TRP A 58 -1.49 11.22 1.64
N ALA A 59 -0.73 12.30 1.40
CA ALA A 59 -0.36 12.68 0.04
C ALA A 59 0.51 11.61 -0.64
N ALA A 60 1.47 11.04 0.09
CA ALA A 60 2.28 9.94 -0.40
C ALA A 60 1.46 8.67 -0.66
N TYR A 61 0.51 8.38 0.22
CA TYR A 61 -0.42 7.26 0.03
C TYR A 61 -1.27 7.40 -1.25
N VAL A 62 -1.80 8.59 -1.53
CA VAL A 62 -2.51 8.85 -2.80
C VAL A 62 -1.58 8.66 -3.99
N GLY A 63 -0.32 9.08 -3.86
CA GLY A 63 0.72 8.83 -4.86
C GLY A 63 0.87 7.35 -5.20
N ILE A 64 1.19 6.50 -4.21
CA ILE A 64 1.37 5.06 -4.46
C ILE A 64 0.10 4.38 -4.98
N ALA A 65 -1.07 4.76 -4.47
CA ALA A 65 -2.35 4.24 -4.96
C ALA A 65 -2.58 4.59 -6.44
N GLY A 66 -2.32 5.85 -6.82
CA GLY A 66 -2.41 6.29 -8.21
C GLY A 66 -1.39 5.61 -9.13
N GLY A 67 -0.18 5.36 -8.64
CA GLY A 67 0.87 4.68 -9.40
C GLY A 67 0.55 3.22 -9.68
N VAL A 68 0.11 2.47 -8.65
CA VAL A 68 -0.35 1.08 -8.80
C VAL A 68 -1.54 1.01 -9.74
N PHE A 69 -2.53 1.88 -9.54
CA PHE A 69 -3.71 1.95 -10.39
C PHE A 69 -3.32 2.20 -11.86
N LEU A 70 -2.51 3.23 -12.13
CA LEU A 70 -2.08 3.55 -13.48
C LEU A 70 -1.35 2.37 -14.15
N ALA A 71 -0.40 1.76 -13.45
CA ALA A 71 0.35 0.62 -13.98
C ALA A 71 -0.58 -0.56 -14.33
N VAL A 72 -1.49 -0.92 -13.43
CA VAL A 72 -2.46 -2.01 -13.66
C VAL A 72 -3.37 -1.69 -14.83
N GLN A 73 -3.90 -0.46 -14.93
CA GLN A 73 -4.77 -0.04 -16.03
C GLN A 73 -4.06 -0.10 -17.38
N VAL A 74 -2.81 0.41 -17.46
CA VAL A 74 -2.01 0.39 -18.69
C VAL A 74 -1.67 -1.05 -19.10
N LEU A 75 -1.27 -1.90 -18.14
CA LEU A 75 -0.84 -3.27 -18.42
C LEU A 75 -1.99 -4.26 -18.61
N THR A 76 -3.24 -3.84 -18.36
CA THR A 76 -4.44 -4.60 -18.73
C THR A 76 -4.82 -4.39 -20.20
N GLN A 77 -4.26 -3.38 -20.87
CA GLN A 77 -4.54 -3.14 -22.28
C GLN A 77 -3.90 -4.20 -23.19
N THR A 78 -4.49 -4.38 -24.37
CA THR A 78 -3.94 -5.24 -25.43
C THR A 78 -2.69 -4.61 -26.02
N GLY A 79 -1.59 -5.35 -26.03
CA GLY A 79 -0.34 -4.94 -26.65
C GLY A 79 -0.37 -5.06 -28.19
N PRO A 80 0.63 -4.51 -28.89
CA PRO A 80 0.68 -4.50 -30.36
C PRO A 80 0.66 -5.89 -31.01
N GLY A 81 1.09 -6.93 -30.29
CA GLY A 81 1.05 -8.33 -30.73
C GLY A 81 -0.27 -9.05 -30.46
N GLY A 82 -1.28 -8.36 -29.91
CA GLY A 82 -2.54 -8.97 -29.45
C GLY A 82 -2.46 -9.58 -28.04
N ASP A 83 -1.26 -9.60 -27.44
CA ASP A 83 -1.05 -10.13 -26.10
C ASP A 83 -1.60 -9.19 -25.01
N VAL A 84 -2.19 -9.78 -23.98
CA VAL A 84 -2.65 -9.07 -22.78
C VAL A 84 -1.87 -9.57 -21.58
N LEU A 85 -1.18 -8.66 -20.87
CA LEU A 85 -0.34 -9.01 -19.71
C LEU A 85 -1.15 -9.40 -18.47
N ILE A 86 -2.38 -8.91 -18.36
CA ILE A 86 -3.37 -9.32 -17.36
C ILE A 86 -4.57 -9.88 -18.12
N PRO A 87 -4.56 -11.17 -18.49
CA PRO A 87 -5.70 -11.75 -19.19
C PRO A 87 -6.91 -11.79 -18.26
N ALA A 88 -7.94 -11.02 -18.60
CA ALA A 88 -9.24 -11.08 -17.97
C ALA A 88 -10.25 -11.50 -19.06
N GLY A 89 -10.74 -12.75 -19.01
CA GLY A 89 -11.73 -13.24 -19.97
C GLY A 89 -11.66 -14.75 -20.25
N ASP A 90 -12.62 -15.21 -21.05
CA ASP A 90 -12.99 -16.61 -21.24
C ASP A 90 -11.97 -17.48 -22.01
N ASN A 91 -10.93 -16.86 -22.60
CA ASN A 91 -9.97 -17.52 -23.49
C ASN A 91 -8.66 -17.96 -22.82
N VAL A 92 -8.62 -18.01 -21.48
CA VAL A 92 -7.43 -18.39 -20.70
C VAL A 92 -7.79 -19.45 -19.68
N ASN A 93 -6.91 -20.43 -19.46
CA ASN A 93 -7.12 -21.54 -18.51
C ASN A 93 -7.44 -21.09 -17.06
N SER A 94 -7.17 -19.83 -16.71
CA SER A 94 -7.41 -19.26 -15.38
C SER A 94 -7.93 -17.80 -15.46
N PRO A 95 -9.18 -17.57 -15.92
CA PRO A 95 -9.76 -16.23 -16.10
C PRO A 95 -9.82 -15.41 -14.81
N TRP A 96 -9.95 -16.11 -13.69
CA TRP A 96 -10.11 -15.53 -12.36
C TRP A 96 -8.83 -14.86 -11.83
N LEU A 97 -7.64 -15.22 -12.32
CA LEU A 97 -6.37 -14.68 -11.81
C LEU A 97 -6.22 -13.18 -12.12
N GLY A 98 -6.56 -12.76 -13.35
CA GLY A 98 -6.50 -11.35 -13.73
C GLY A 98 -7.52 -10.51 -12.96
N GLY A 99 -8.75 -11.00 -12.85
CA GLY A 99 -9.79 -10.36 -12.04
C GLY A 99 -9.43 -10.27 -10.56
N ALA A 100 -8.84 -11.33 -9.99
CA ALA A 100 -8.39 -11.35 -8.60
C ALA A 100 -7.20 -10.42 -8.35
N TRP A 101 -6.30 -10.22 -9.33
CA TRP A 101 -5.24 -9.23 -9.23
C TRP A 101 -5.77 -7.79 -9.25
N ILE A 102 -6.66 -7.47 -10.19
CA ILE A 102 -7.27 -6.13 -10.29
C ILE A 102 -8.13 -5.85 -9.04
N GLY A 103 -9.08 -6.73 -8.72
CA GLY A 103 -9.96 -6.57 -7.57
C GLY A 103 -9.21 -6.62 -6.25
N GLY A 104 -8.22 -7.52 -6.13
CA GLY A 104 -7.40 -7.65 -4.94
C GLY A 104 -6.50 -6.44 -4.69
N SER A 105 -5.88 -5.87 -5.72
CA SER A 105 -5.04 -4.67 -5.57
C SER A 105 -5.88 -3.46 -5.13
N ILE A 106 -7.07 -3.28 -5.68
CA ILE A 106 -8.03 -2.26 -5.23
C ILE A 106 -8.43 -2.50 -3.77
N LEU A 107 -8.80 -3.73 -3.43
CA LEU A 107 -9.20 -4.09 -2.07
C LEU A 107 -8.08 -3.80 -1.06
N VAL A 108 -6.85 -4.21 -1.37
CA VAL A 108 -5.67 -3.97 -0.54
C VAL A 108 -5.40 -2.49 -0.35
N LEU A 109 -5.52 -1.68 -1.42
CA LEU A 109 -5.44 -0.24 -1.32
C LEU A 109 -6.51 0.28 -0.35
N VAL A 110 -7.79 -0.05 -0.57
CA VAL A 110 -8.89 0.37 0.32
C VAL A 110 -8.63 -0.02 1.77
N LEU A 111 -8.17 -1.25 2.04
CA LEU A 111 -7.81 -1.69 3.39
C LEU A 111 -6.68 -0.83 4.00
N GLY A 112 -5.67 -0.48 3.21
CA GLY A 112 -4.61 0.45 3.62
C GLY A 112 -5.11 1.87 3.91
N ALA A 113 -6.15 2.34 3.20
CA ALA A 113 -6.78 3.63 3.47
C ALA A 113 -7.61 3.60 4.78
N LEU A 114 -8.31 2.48 5.03
CA LEU A 114 -9.16 2.28 6.21
C LEU A 114 -8.38 1.89 7.47
N ALA A 115 -7.10 1.53 7.33
CA ALA A 115 -6.24 1.19 8.45
C ALA A 115 -6.24 2.31 9.52
N PRO A 116 -6.43 1.98 10.83
CA PRO A 116 -6.50 2.96 11.90
C PRO A 116 -5.29 3.89 11.93
N ARG A 117 -5.54 5.21 12.04
CA ARG A 117 -4.47 6.22 12.08
C ARG A 117 -3.44 5.95 13.19
N ARG A 118 -3.89 5.40 14.31
CA ARG A 118 -3.07 5.02 15.47
C ARG A 118 -2.01 3.94 15.16
N TRP A 119 -2.15 3.20 14.06
CA TRP A 119 -1.13 2.21 13.65
C TRP A 119 0.11 2.86 13.04
N PHE A 120 0.00 4.13 12.65
CA PHE A 120 1.05 4.90 11.98
C PHE A 120 1.53 6.09 12.82
N ASP A 121 1.13 6.14 14.09
CA ASP A 121 1.50 7.22 15.00
C ASP A 121 2.74 6.82 15.79
N ASP A 122 3.88 7.38 15.38
CA ASP A 122 5.19 7.16 16.02
C ASP A 122 5.49 8.22 17.11
N THR A 123 4.49 8.99 17.56
CA THR A 123 4.69 10.00 18.61
C THR A 123 5.11 9.32 19.93
N PRO A 124 6.26 9.71 20.54
CA PRO A 124 6.70 9.14 21.81
C PRO A 124 5.65 9.31 22.90
N ARG A 125 5.42 8.26 23.69
CA ARG A 125 4.50 8.34 24.84
C ARG A 125 5.06 9.34 25.86
N PRO A 126 4.21 10.19 26.47
CA PRO A 126 4.67 11.11 27.50
C PRO A 126 5.28 10.34 28.69
N PRO A 127 6.31 10.89 29.36
CA PRO A 127 6.92 10.26 30.53
C PRO A 127 5.88 9.96 31.61
N ARG A 128 6.03 8.82 32.29
CA ARG A 128 5.16 8.48 33.43
C ARG A 128 5.36 9.52 34.54
N PRO A 129 4.28 10.06 35.14
CA PRO A 129 4.41 10.94 36.29
C PRO A 129 5.21 10.27 37.41
N PRO A 130 6.08 10.98 38.13
CA PRO A 130 6.74 10.45 39.33
C PRO A 130 5.67 9.94 40.31
N ARG A 131 5.86 8.76 40.90
CA ARG A 131 5.03 8.35 42.04
C ARG A 131 5.27 9.37 43.15
N ALA A 132 4.20 10.00 43.64
CA ALA A 132 4.26 10.76 44.87
C ALA A 132 4.83 9.83 45.94
N SER A 133 5.95 10.22 46.55
CA SER A 133 6.50 9.53 47.70
C SER A 133 5.42 9.51 48.78
N GLU A 134 4.99 8.32 49.15
CA GLU A 134 4.15 8.07 50.31
C GLU A 134 4.83 8.71 51.52
N SER A 135 4.22 9.77 52.04
CA SER A 135 4.74 10.52 53.18
C SER A 135 4.64 9.63 54.42
N THR A 136 5.73 8.99 54.77
CA THR A 136 5.95 8.36 56.08
C THR A 136 6.11 9.45 57.14
N ASP A 137 5.06 10.25 57.38
CA ASP A 137 4.99 11.29 58.44
C ASP A 137 3.88 10.96 59.45
N GLY A 138 3.62 9.68 59.69
CA GLY A 138 2.55 9.21 60.57
C GLY A 138 3.00 8.12 61.54
N ALA A 139 4.09 8.32 62.27
CA ALA A 139 4.42 7.52 63.46
C ALA A 139 5.36 8.31 64.38
N ALA A 140 4.78 9.16 65.22
CA ALA A 140 5.39 9.66 66.46
C ALA A 140 4.41 9.40 67.61
#